data_AF-A0A183GA56-F1
#
_entry.id   AF-A0A183GA56-F1
#
_cell.length_a   1.000
_cell.length_b   1.000
_cell.length_c   1.000
_cell.angle_alpha   90.00
_cell.angle_beta   90.00
_cell.angle_gamma   90.00
#
_symmetry.space_group_name_H-M   'P 1'
#
loop_
_entity.id
_entity.type
_entity.pdbx_description
1 polymer ?
#
loop_
_entity_poly.entity_id
_entity_poly.type
_entity_poly.pdbx_seq_one_letter_code
_entity_poly.pdbx_strand_id
1 'polypeptide(L)' 'LLLYLTFIDLKKAFDFVDIEAVLEALLTQAVPTQYIRVLLEVYCGFATKISPFYSNVVVNVKRGVR' A
#
# COMPACT_ATOMS: atom_id res chain seq x y z
N LEU A 1 4.21 17.01 -38.97
CA LEU A 1 3.75 16.29 -37.77
C LEU A 1 4.53 16.83 -36.59
N LEU A 2 3.89 17.60 -35.72
CA LEU A 2 4.52 18.12 -34.50
C LEU A 2 4.11 17.21 -33.34
N LEU A 3 5.11 16.69 -32.62
CA LEU A 3 4.91 15.92 -31.39
C LEU A 3 5.10 16.87 -30.21
N TYR A 4 4.10 16.96 -29.33
CA TYR A 4 4.17 17.72 -28.09
C TYR A 4 4.15 16.74 -26.91
N LEU A 5 4.99 17.01 -25.91
CA LEU A 5 5.09 16.22 -24.68
C LEU A 5 4.89 17.15 -23.48
N THR A 6 4.08 16.71 -22.52
CA THR A 6 3.86 17.41 -21.25
C THR A 6 4.17 16.46 -20.10
N PHE A 7 4.98 16.91 -19.15
CA PHE A 7 5.30 16.15 -17.95
C PHE A 7 4.37 16.57 -16.82
N ILE A 8 3.74 15.59 -16.16
CA ILE A 8 2.86 15.79 -15.00
C ILE A 8 3.48 15.07 -13.81
N ASP A 9 3.63 15.80 -12.71
CA ASP A 9 4.03 15.23 -11.42
C ASP A 9 2.88 15.33 -10.42
N LEU A 10 2.67 14.25 -9.66
CA LEU A 10 1.62 14.16 -8.64
C LEU A 10 2.25 14.26 -7.26
N LYS A 11 2.11 15.43 -6.65
CA LYS A 11 2.59 15.68 -5.29
C LYS A 11 1.91 14.73 -4.31
N LYS A 12 2.71 13.92 -3.60
CA LYS A 12 2.23 13.00 -2.55
C LYS A 12 1.11 12.07 -3.02
N ALA A 13 1.20 11.54 -4.25
CA ALA A 13 0.14 10.74 -4.86
C ALA A 13 -0.41 9.63 -3.93
N PHE A 14 0.45 8.94 -3.19
CA PHE A 14 0.09 7.87 -2.27
C PHE A 14 -0.64 8.33 -1.00
N ASP A 15 -0.53 9.60 -0.62
CA ASP A 15 -1.28 10.14 0.53
C ASP A 15 -2.78 10.24 0.21
N PHE A 16 -3.12 10.44 -1.07
CA PHE A 16 -4.48 10.67 -1.59
C PHE A 16 -5.11 9.44 -2.24
N VAL A 17 -4.47 8.28 -2.18
CA VAL A 17 -5.03 7.05 -2.76
C VAL A 17 -6.29 6.65 -2.00
N ASP A 18 -7.38 6.45 -2.74
CA ASP A 18 -8.58 5.80 -2.25
C ASP A 18 -8.38 4.27 -2.27
N ILE A 19 -8.43 3.65 -1.10
CA ILE A 19 -8.16 2.23 -0.93
C ILE A 19 -9.30 1.38 -1.46
N GLU A 20 -10.54 1.84 -1.37
CA GLU A 20 -11.69 1.11 -1.91
C GLU A 20 -11.57 1.02 -3.44
N ALA A 21 -11.23 2.13 -4.09
CA ALA A 21 -10.98 2.17 -5.53
C ALA A 21 -9.81 1.24 -5.94
N VAL A 22 -8.75 1.16 -5.13
CA VAL A 22 -7.62 0.24 -5.40
C VAL A 22 -8.04 -1.22 -5.26
N LEU A 23 -8.84 -1.57 -4.25
CA LEU A 23 -9.32 -2.94 -4.06
C LEU A 23 -10.23 -3.39 -5.20
N GLU A 24 -11.18 -2.54 -5.61
CA GLU A 24 -12.05 -2.80 -6.76
C GLU A 24 -11.26 -2.97 -8.06
N ALA A 25 -10.23 -2.15 -8.27
CA ALA A 25 -9.35 -2.28 -9.43
C ALA A 25 -8.57 -3.61 -9.43
N LEU A 26 -8.09 -4.08 -8.27
CA LEU A 26 -7.39 -5.36 -8.13
C LEU A 26 -8.32 -6.55 -8.38
N LEU A 27 -9.56 -6.49 -7.88
CA LEU A 27 -10.58 -7.50 -8.14
C LEU A 27 -10.94 -7.56 -9.63
N THR A 28 -11.12 -6.39 -10.26
CA THR A 28 -11.40 -6.27 -11.71
C THR A 28 -10.27 -6.84 -12.56
N GLN A 29 -9.02 -6.71 -12.11
CA GLN A 29 -7.85 -7.29 -12.77
C GLN A 29 -7.63 -8.78 -12.46
N ALA A 30 -8.58 -9.43 -11.78
CA ALA A 30 -8.51 -10.84 -11.38
C ALA A 30 -7.23 -11.19 -10.58
N VAL A 31 -6.72 -10.23 -9.80
CA VAL A 31 -5.60 -10.49 -8.90
C VAL A 31 -6.03 -11.55 -7.88
N PRO A 32 -5.23 -12.60 -7.63
CA PRO A 32 -5.60 -13.64 -6.69
C PRO A 32 -5.95 -13.06 -5.31
N THR A 33 -7.09 -13.50 -4.76
CA THR A 33 -7.66 -12.97 -3.51
C THR A 33 -6.67 -13.05 -2.34
N GLN A 34 -5.76 -14.02 -2.34
CA GLN A 34 -4.70 -14.13 -1.32
C GLN A 34 -3.80 -12.88 -1.26
N TYR A 35 -3.48 -12.25 -2.39
CA TYR A 35 -2.66 -11.05 -2.41
C TYR A 35 -3.45 -9.81 -1.97
N ILE A 36 -4.72 -9.72 -2.39
CA ILE A 36 -5.63 -8.64 -1.96
C ILE A 36 -5.83 -8.68 -0.43
N ARG A 37 -5.97 -9.89 0.14
CA ARG A 37 -6.06 -10.07 1.59
C ARG A 37 -4.83 -9.58 2.34
N VAL A 38 -3.62 -9.89 1.85
CA VAL A 38 -2.38 -9.40 2.47
C VAL A 38 -2.32 -7.87 2.43
N LEU A 39 -2.73 -7.24 1.33
CA LEU A 39 -2.78 -5.77 1.23
C LEU A 39 -3.78 -5.16 2.22
N LEU A 40 -4.96 -5.77 2.39
CA LEU A 40 -5.95 -5.37 3.38
C LEU A 40 -5.43 -5.48 4.81
N GLU A 41 -4.81 -6.61 5.15
CA GLU A 41 -4.20 -6.83 6.47
C GLU A 41 -3.10 -5.79 6.76
N VAL A 42 -2.30 -5.44 5.75
CA VAL A 42 -1.28 -4.39 5.88
C VAL A 42 -1.92 -3.01 6.07
N TYR A 43 -3.01 -2.71 5.37
CA TYR A 43 -3.70 -1.42 5.46
C TYR A 43 -4.47 -1.23 6.77
N CYS A 44 -5.27 -2.22 7.19
CA CYS A 44 -6.03 -2.18 8.44
C CYS A 44 -5.14 -2.18 9.70
N GLY A 45 -3.83 -2.37 9.52
CA GLY A 45 -2.84 -2.45 10.57
C GLY A 45 -2.53 -3.91 10.88
N PHE A 46 -1.27 -4.27 10.75
CA PHE A 46 -0.76 -5.58 11.17
C PHE A 46 0.25 -5.41 12.30
N ALA A 47 0.33 -6.41 13.17
CA ALA A 47 1.41 -6.49 14.14
C ALA A 47 2.55 -7.29 13.53
N THR A 48 3.75 -6.73 13.52
CA THR A 48 4.96 -7.45 13.13
C THR A 48 5.76 -7.84 14.36
N LYS A 49 6.44 -8.97 14.30
CA LYS A 49 7.33 -9.43 15.37
C LYS A 49 8.77 -9.14 14.94
N ILE A 50 9.42 -8.22 15.65
CA ILE A 50 10.85 -7.95 15.49
C ILE A 50 11.62 -8.75 16.53
N SER A 51 12.78 -9.29 16.13
CA SER A 51 13.62 -10.11 17.01
C SER A 51 14.97 -9.42 17.26
N PRO A 52 15.03 -8.40 18.13
CA PRO A 52 16.31 -7.85 18.59
C PRO A 52 17.09 -8.86 19.43
N PHE A 53 18.35 -8.56 19.72
CA PHE A 53 19.30 -9.49 20.36
C PHE A 53 18.85 -10.11 21.69
N TYR A 54 17.90 -9.49 22.41
CA TYR A 54 17.52 -9.89 23.76
C TYR A 54 16.17 -10.60 23.86
N SER A 55 15.18 -10.19 23.08
CA SER A 55 13.83 -10.77 23.11
C SER A 55 13.01 -10.32 21.91
N ASN A 56 12.01 -11.12 21.55
CA ASN A 56 11.11 -10.74 20.49
C ASN A 56 10.10 -9.70 20.97
N VAL A 57 9.88 -8.66 20.18
CA VAL A 57 8.91 -7.60 20.45
C VAL A 57 7.86 -7.59 19.36
N VAL A 58 6.58 -7.52 19.74
CA VAL A 58 5.47 -7.33 18.81
C VAL A 58 5.21 -5.83 18.68
N VAL A 59 5.26 -5.31 17.45
CA VAL A 59 5.08 -3.90 17.14
C VAL A 59 3.90 -3.75 16.17
N ASN A 60 2.93 -2.91 16.53
CA ASN A 60 1.84 -2.56 15.63
C ASN A 60 2.39 -1.65 14.52
N VAL A 61 2.30 -2.12 13.27
CA VAL A 61 2.68 -1.33 12.10
C VAL A 61 1.60 -0.29 11.89
N LYS A 62 2.00 0.98 12.04
CA LYS A 62 1.17 2.13 11.71
C LYS A 62 1.54 2.64 10.32
N ARG A 63 0.59 3.30 9.66
CA ARG A 63 0.86 4.04 8.42
C ARG A 63 1.98 5.04 8.68
N GLY A 64 3.11 4.87 7.99
CA GLY A 64 4.20 5.84 8.00
C GLY A 64 3.78 7.10 7.26
N VAL A 65 4.06 8.26 7.84
CA VAL A 65 3.86 9.56 7.18
C VAL A 65 5.25 10.09 6.83
N ARG A 66 5.48 10.42 5.55
CA ARG A 66 6.60 11.26 5.13
C ARG A 66 6.06 12.59 4.61
#